data_AF-A0AAV6V7F0-F1
#
_entry.id   AF-A0AAV6V7F0-F1
#
_cell.length_a   1.000
_cell.length_b   1.000
_cell.length_c   1.000
_cell.angle_alpha   90.00
_cell.angle_beta   90.00
_cell.angle_gamma   90.00
#
_symmetry.space_group_name_H-M   'P 1'
#
loop_
_entity.id
_entity.type
_entity.pdbx_description
1 polymer ?
#
loop_
_entity_poly.entity_id
_entity_poly.type
_entity_poly.pdbx_seq_one_letter_code
_entity_poly.pdbx_strand_id
1 'polypeptide(L)'
;MNFSTDYDNFFANVSTSSDAKKFDNSTFDDDLSRKNLKFIFDIQTLLSVLIVMLAMGTDIAWDDLWYHIKRPIGMSIGLVSQFILMPLSAFALLLVSGVVGVHATGVLIIACCPGGPLSNMFTYLSGGDLPLR
;
A
#
# COMPACT_ATOMS: atom_id res chain seq x y z
N MET A 1 64.86 17.18 3.97
CA MET A 1 63.43 17.27 4.28
C MET A 1 62.69 16.39 3.29
N ASN A 2 62.18 15.24 3.75
CA ASN A 2 61.61 14.21 2.89
C ASN A 2 60.17 14.59 2.52
N PHE A 3 60.00 15.10 1.29
CA PHE A 3 58.72 15.54 0.73
C PHE A 3 57.68 14.40 0.69
N SER A 4 58.10 13.14 0.57
CA SER A 4 57.19 11.97 0.58
C SER A 4 56.54 11.73 1.95
N THR A 5 57.22 12.06 3.05
CA THR A 5 56.72 11.80 4.41
C THR A 5 55.60 12.76 4.82
N ASP A 6 55.51 13.94 4.21
CA ASP A 6 54.49 14.97 4.53
C ASP A 6 53.11 14.59 3.96
N TYR A 7 53.07 14.05 2.73
CA TYR A 7 51.83 13.55 2.13
C TYR A 7 51.26 12.36 2.89
N ASP A 8 52.09 11.40 3.29
CA ASP A 8 51.62 10.23 4.04
C ASP A 8 51.00 10.63 5.38
N ASN A 9 51.55 11.64 6.06
CA ASN A 9 50.99 12.20 7.30
C ASN A 9 49.74 13.05 7.08
N PHE A 10 49.57 13.66 5.90
CA PHE A 10 48.36 14.40 5.52
C PHE A 10 47.18 13.45 5.23
N PHE A 11 47.42 12.36 4.48
CA PHE A 11 46.41 11.32 4.25
C PHE A 11 46.06 10.55 5.53
N ALA A 12 47.05 10.31 6.41
CA ALA A 12 46.80 9.75 7.74
C ALA A 12 45.94 10.69 8.62
N ASN A 13 46.16 12.01 8.58
CA ASN A 13 45.33 12.98 9.33
C ASN A 13 43.94 13.19 8.72
N VAL A 14 43.76 13.06 7.40
CA VAL A 14 42.45 13.12 6.74
C VAL A 14 41.59 11.89 7.06
N SER A 15 42.21 10.71 7.21
CA SER A 15 41.50 9.48 7.59
C SER A 15 41.29 9.32 9.10
N THR A 16 42.06 10.04 9.94
CA THR A 16 41.77 10.22 11.38
C THR A 16 40.90 11.43 11.67
N SER A 17 40.64 12.30 10.68
CA SER A 17 39.73 13.43 10.81
C SER A 17 38.33 12.92 11.15
N SER A 18 37.89 13.29 12.35
CA SER A 18 36.65 12.80 12.96
C SER A 18 35.41 13.11 12.11
N ASP A 19 35.49 14.06 11.18
CA ASP A 19 34.41 14.45 10.28
C ASP A 19 34.13 13.44 9.16
N ALA A 20 35.14 12.75 8.63
CA ALA A 20 34.94 11.74 7.58
C ALA A 20 34.32 10.45 8.14
N LYS A 21 34.76 10.02 9.33
CA LYS A 21 34.12 8.91 10.08
C LYS A 21 32.69 9.26 10.52
N LYS A 22 32.43 10.54 10.83
CA LYS A 22 31.10 11.01 11.26
C LYS A 22 30.12 11.14 10.10
N PHE A 23 30.58 11.46 8.90
CA PHE A 23 29.73 11.50 7.71
C PHE A 23 29.37 10.09 7.21
N ASP A 24 30.33 9.16 7.24
CA ASP A 24 30.10 7.74 6.93
C ASP A 24 29.16 7.09 7.96
N ASN A 25 29.41 7.31 9.26
CA ASN A 25 28.52 6.77 10.30
C ASN A 25 27.12 7.41 10.29
N SER A 26 26.99 8.72 10.07
CA SER A 26 25.67 9.38 10.04
C SER A 26 24.83 8.91 8.85
N THR A 27 25.45 8.71 7.69
CA THR A 27 24.75 8.22 6.50
C THR A 27 24.30 6.76 6.68
N PHE A 28 25.14 5.92 7.28
CA PHE A 28 24.81 4.51 7.56
C PHE A 28 23.73 4.36 8.64
N ASP A 29 23.78 5.20 9.69
CA ASP A 29 22.76 5.26 10.74
C ASP A 29 21.42 5.82 10.23
N ASP A 30 21.44 6.77 9.30
CA ASP A 30 20.25 7.29 8.62
C ASP A 30 19.62 6.23 7.71
N ASP A 31 20.39 5.53 6.89
CA ASP A 31 19.89 4.44 6.03
C ASP A 31 19.35 3.26 6.86
N LEU A 32 20.01 2.92 7.96
CA LEU A 32 19.56 1.90 8.90
C LEU A 32 18.27 2.33 9.62
N SER A 33 18.21 3.57 10.09
CA SER A 33 17.02 4.12 10.74
C SER A 33 15.84 4.20 9.78
N ARG A 34 16.07 4.58 8.51
CA ARG A 34 15.06 4.58 7.45
C ARG A 34 14.57 3.17 7.13
N LYS A 35 15.46 2.17 7.09
CA LYS A 35 15.10 0.76 6.90
C LYS A 35 14.23 0.25 8.05
N ASN A 36 14.63 0.51 9.29
CA ASN A 36 13.86 0.13 10.47
C ASN A 36 12.49 0.84 10.51
N LEU A 37 12.43 2.14 10.18
CA LEU A 37 11.15 2.86 10.07
C LEU A 37 10.24 2.23 9.02
N LYS A 38 10.74 2.00 7.80
CA LYS A 38 9.97 1.37 6.73
C LYS A 38 9.47 -0.01 7.12
N PHE A 39 10.33 -0.81 7.73
CA PHE A 39 9.96 -2.13 8.21
C PHE A 39 8.82 -2.08 9.24
N ILE A 40 8.88 -1.13 10.19
CA ILE A 40 7.81 -0.93 11.19
C ILE A 40 6.50 -0.50 10.51
N PHE A 41 6.55 0.46 9.57
CA PHE A 41 5.37 0.93 8.86
C PHE A 41 4.74 -0.15 7.95
N ASP A 42 5.57 -0.94 7.27
CA ASP A 42 5.11 -2.03 6.41
C ASP A 42 4.42 -3.12 7.25
N ILE A 43 5.02 -3.53 8.37
CA ILE A 43 4.42 -4.48 9.30
C ILE A 43 3.11 -3.94 9.91
N GLN A 44 3.06 -2.67 10.31
CA GLN A 44 1.84 -2.06 10.86
C GLN A 44 0.69 -2.08 9.84
N THR A 45 0.97 -1.71 8.60
CA THR A 45 -0.04 -1.71 7.53
C THR A 45 -0.53 -3.12 7.25
N LEU A 46 0.39 -4.10 7.18
CA LEU A 46 0.07 -5.50 6.91
C LEU A 46 -0.79 -6.10 8.03
N LEU A 47 -0.46 -5.82 9.29
CA LEU A 47 -1.24 -6.22 10.45
C LEU A 47 -2.67 -5.64 10.41
N SER A 48 -2.80 -4.35 10.07
CA SER A 48 -4.10 -3.68 10.03
C SER A 48 -5.03 -4.28 8.97
N VAL A 49 -4.53 -4.52 7.75
CA VAL A 49 -5.31 -5.13 6.66
C VAL A 49 -5.68 -6.57 7.00
N LEU A 50 -4.75 -7.32 7.62
CA LEU A 50 -5.00 -8.70 8.06
C LEU A 50 -6.14 -8.76 9.09
N ILE A 51 -6.14 -7.88 10.09
CA ILE A 51 -7.20 -7.83 11.10
C ILE A 51 -8.54 -7.43 10.48
N VAL A 52 -8.57 -6.47 9.56
CA VAL A 52 -9.83 -6.04 8.89
C VAL A 52 -10.41 -7.16 8.03
N MET A 53 -9.59 -7.84 7.24
CA MET A 53 -10.02 -8.97 6.42
C MET A 53 -10.46 -10.16 7.29
N LEU A 54 -9.77 -10.40 8.41
CA LEU A 54 -10.15 -11.43 9.38
C LEU A 54 -11.48 -11.08 10.05
N ALA A 55 -11.66 -9.84 10.51
CA ALA A 55 -12.87 -9.35 11.15
C ALA A 55 -14.09 -9.55 10.24
N MET A 56 -14.00 -9.18 8.95
CA MET A 56 -15.08 -9.45 7.99
C MET A 56 -15.37 -10.94 7.81
N GLY A 57 -14.35 -11.80 7.85
CA GLY A 57 -14.54 -13.25 7.76
C GLY A 57 -15.25 -13.85 8.98
N THR A 58 -14.97 -13.34 10.18
CA THR A 58 -15.63 -13.77 11.43
C THR A 58 -17.05 -13.22 11.61
N ASP A 59 -17.41 -12.15 10.90
CA ASP A 59 -18.74 -11.51 10.97
C ASP A 59 -19.82 -12.31 10.20
N ILE A 60 -19.42 -13.33 9.43
CA ILE A 60 -20.34 -14.16 8.65
C ILE A 60 -20.86 -15.30 9.52
N ALA A 61 -22.14 -15.26 9.91
CA ALA A 61 -22.81 -16.38 10.54
C ALA A 61 -22.96 -17.55 9.53
N TRP A 62 -22.71 -18.78 9.98
CA TRP A 62 -22.81 -19.99 9.14
C TRP A 62 -24.18 -20.17 8.47
N ASP A 63 -25.25 -19.74 9.14
CA ASP A 63 -26.62 -19.77 8.61
C ASP A 63 -26.85 -18.75 7.48
N ASP A 64 -26.23 -17.56 7.57
CA ASP A 64 -26.34 -16.50 6.55
C ASP A 64 -25.54 -16.83 5.30
N LEU A 65 -24.42 -17.56 5.44
CA LEU A 65 -23.64 -18.07 4.31
C LEU A 65 -24.47 -19.03 3.46
N TRP A 66 -25.23 -19.93 4.09
CA TRP A 66 -26.07 -20.91 3.40
C TRP A 66 -27.25 -20.26 2.67
N TYR A 67 -27.81 -19.18 3.25
CA TYR A 67 -28.84 -18.38 2.62
C TYR A 67 -28.30 -17.57 1.41
N HIS A 68 -27.15 -16.93 1.57
CA HIS A 68 -26.52 -16.14 0.51
C HIS A 68 -26.08 -16.99 -0.70
N ILE A 69 -25.63 -18.22 -0.48
CA ILE A 69 -25.29 -19.16 -1.56
C ILE A 69 -26.51 -19.54 -2.42
N LYS A 70 -27.72 -19.51 -1.85
CA LYS A 70 -28.97 -19.83 -2.57
C LYS A 70 -29.47 -18.69 -3.47
N ARG A 71 -29.07 -17.43 -3.23
CA ARG A 71 -29.43 -16.27 -4.08
C ARG A 71 -28.21 -15.39 -4.41
N PRO A 72 -27.31 -15.85 -5.30
CA PRO A 72 -26.07 -15.12 -5.62
C PRO A 72 -26.26 -13.89 -6.52
N ILE A 73 -27.49 -13.56 -6.92
CA ILE A 73 -27.79 -12.53 -7.93
C ILE A 73 -27.33 -11.13 -7.49
N GLY A 74 -27.46 -10.80 -6.19
CA GLY A 74 -26.98 -9.51 -5.67
C GLY A 74 -25.44 -9.42 -5.68
N MET A 75 -24.78 -10.50 -5.26
CA MET A 75 -23.32 -10.57 -5.20
C MET A 75 -22.68 -10.54 -6.59
N SER A 76 -23.31 -11.18 -7.59
CA SER A 76 -22.82 -11.15 -8.97
C SER A 76 -22.97 -9.76 -9.62
N ILE A 77 -24.08 -9.05 -9.40
CA ILE A 77 -24.24 -7.67 -9.88
C ILE A 77 -23.19 -6.74 -9.24
N GLY A 78 -22.93 -6.88 -7.94
CA GLY A 78 -21.91 -6.10 -7.24
C GLY A 78 -20.50 -6.37 -7.79
N LEU A 79 -20.17 -7.64 -8.03
CA LEU A 79 -18.87 -8.05 -8.56
C LEU A 79 -18.68 -7.56 -10.01
N VAL A 80 -19.72 -7.68 -10.85
CA VAL A 80 -19.71 -7.16 -12.22
C VAL A 80 -19.55 -5.63 -12.22
N SER A 81 -20.29 -4.92 -11.36
CA SER A 81 -20.17 -3.46 -11.24
C SER A 81 -18.77 -3.04 -10.75
N GLN A 82 -18.19 -3.75 -9.79
CA GLN A 82 -16.89 -3.39 -9.23
C GLN A 82 -15.74 -3.67 -10.21
N PHE A 83 -15.79 -4.77 -10.96
CA PHE A 83 -14.79 -5.10 -11.98
C PHE A 83 -15.02 -4.42 -13.33
N ILE A 84 -16.18 -3.82 -13.59
CA ILE A 84 -16.45 -3.13 -14.87
C ILE A 84 -16.52 -1.63 -14.67
N LEU A 85 -17.35 -1.09 -13.76
CA LEU A 85 -17.49 0.37 -13.58
C LEU A 85 -16.21 1.00 -13.04
N MET A 86 -15.55 0.37 -12.07
CA MET A 86 -14.36 0.96 -11.45
C MET A 86 -13.18 1.08 -12.42
N PRO A 87 -12.75 0.03 -13.14
CA PRO A 87 -11.68 0.17 -14.14
C PRO A 87 -12.11 0.99 -15.36
N LEU A 88 -13.39 1.00 -15.75
CA LEU A 88 -13.87 1.88 -16.81
C LEU A 88 -13.77 3.36 -16.40
N SER A 89 -14.13 3.69 -15.16
CA SER A 89 -13.99 5.05 -14.63
C SER A 89 -12.54 5.47 -14.50
N ALA A 90 -11.65 4.57 -14.04
CA ALA A 90 -10.22 4.81 -13.99
C ALA A 90 -9.69 5.06 -15.41
N PHE A 91 -10.03 4.20 -16.37
CA PHE A 91 -9.66 4.36 -17.77
C PHE A 91 -10.13 5.70 -18.36
N ALA A 92 -11.37 6.10 -18.08
CA ALA A 92 -11.90 7.41 -18.50
C ALA A 92 -11.10 8.58 -17.89
N LEU A 93 -10.76 8.50 -16.60
CA LEU A 93 -9.92 9.50 -15.94
C LEU A 93 -8.49 9.54 -16.51
N LEU A 94 -7.92 8.39 -16.87
CA LEU A 94 -6.62 8.32 -17.54
C LEU A 94 -6.65 8.97 -18.93
N LEU A 95 -7.72 8.76 -19.71
CA LEU A 95 -7.90 9.40 -21.01
C LEU A 95 -7.97 10.93 -20.91
N VAL A 96 -8.66 11.45 -19.89
CA VAL A 96 -8.80 12.90 -19.65
C VAL A 96 -7.51 13.51 -19.10
N SER A 97 -6.82 12.79 -18.20
CA SER A 97 -5.64 13.29 -17.50
C SER A 97 -4.34 13.15 -18.33
N GLY A 98 -4.36 12.40 -19.44
CA GLY A 98 -3.22 12.27 -20.34
C GLY A 98 -1.98 11.60 -19.71
N VAL A 99 -2.17 10.87 -18.60
CA VAL A 99 -1.09 10.23 -17.85
C VAL A 99 -0.68 8.96 -18.60
N VAL A 100 0.48 9.02 -19.27
CA VAL A 100 1.07 7.90 -20.02
C VAL A 100 2.26 7.32 -19.26
N GLY A 101 2.38 5.99 -19.21
CA GLY A 101 3.53 5.27 -18.63
C GLY A 101 3.20 4.42 -17.40
N VAL A 102 4.17 4.20 -16.51
CA VAL A 102 4.08 3.27 -15.37
C VAL A 102 3.01 3.67 -14.34
N HIS A 103 2.75 4.97 -14.19
CA HIS A 103 1.76 5.50 -13.26
C HIS A 103 0.33 5.13 -13.64
N ALA A 104 0.03 5.08 -14.93
CA ALA A 104 -1.27 4.68 -15.46
C ALA A 104 -1.64 3.26 -15.02
N THR A 105 -0.71 2.33 -15.21
CA THR A 105 -0.88 0.93 -14.84
C THR A 105 -1.02 0.75 -13.32
N GLY A 106 -0.28 1.54 -12.52
CA GLY A 106 -0.41 1.54 -11.07
C GLY A 106 -1.81 1.94 -10.59
N VAL A 107 -2.38 3.00 -11.15
CA VAL A 107 -3.74 3.45 -10.84
C VAL A 107 -4.77 2.39 -11.27
N LEU A 108 -4.58 1.76 -12.43
CA LEU A 108 -5.48 0.72 -12.91
C LEU A 108 -5.44 -0.54 -12.04
N ILE A 109 -4.25 -0.95 -11.57
CA ILE A 109 -4.08 -2.09 -10.65
C ILE A 109 -4.76 -1.79 -9.30
N ILE A 110 -4.56 -0.60 -8.75
CA ILE A 110 -5.21 -0.18 -7.49
C ILE A 110 -6.74 -0.12 -7.67
N ALA A 111 -7.23 0.33 -8.82
CA ALA A 111 -8.66 0.35 -9.13
C ALA A 111 -9.27 -1.05 -9.31
N CYS A 112 -8.46 -2.07 -9.62
CA CYS A 112 -8.90 -3.46 -9.68
C CYS A 112 -8.79 -4.19 -8.34
N CYS A 113 -8.15 -3.61 -7.32
CA CYS A 113 -8.12 -4.21 -5.99
C CYS A 113 -9.54 -4.24 -5.40
N PRO A 114 -9.97 -5.38 -4.80
CA PRO A 114 -11.32 -5.53 -4.29
C PRO A 114 -11.65 -4.42 -3.29
N GLY A 115 -12.75 -3.71 -3.56
CA GLY A 115 -13.18 -2.56 -2.77
C GLY A 115 -13.67 -3.04 -1.40
N GLY A 116 -13.10 -2.46 -0.33
CA GLY A 116 -13.40 -2.86 1.04
C GLY A 116 -14.88 -2.76 1.46
N PRO A 117 -15.21 -3.22 2.69
CA PRO A 117 -16.55 -3.24 3.30
C PRO A 117 -17.35 -1.94 3.20
N LEU A 118 -16.66 -0.82 3.01
CA LEU A 118 -17.21 0.52 2.92
C LEU A 118 -18.29 0.66 1.84
N SER A 119 -18.23 -0.13 0.76
CA SER A 119 -19.28 -0.14 -0.28
C SER A 119 -20.61 -0.76 0.20
N ASN A 120 -20.54 -1.78 1.06
CA ASN A 120 -21.71 -2.35 1.72
C ASN A 120 -22.30 -1.33 2.71
N MET A 121 -21.44 -0.60 3.42
CA MET A 121 -21.84 0.46 4.35
C MET A 121 -22.44 1.68 3.64
N PHE A 122 -21.95 2.08 2.46
CA PHE A 122 -22.50 3.18 1.68
C PHE A 122 -23.87 2.84 1.07
N THR A 123 -24.08 1.56 0.73
CA THR A 123 -25.39 1.04 0.32
C THR A 123 -26.39 1.07 1.49
N TYR A 124 -25.94 0.71 2.71
CA TYR A 124 -26.72 0.86 3.95
C TYR A 124 -27.07 2.33 4.25
N LEU A 125 -26.13 3.26 4.03
CA LEU A 125 -26.31 4.69 4.28
C LEU A 125 -27.18 5.41 3.24
N SER A 126 -27.20 4.95 1.99
CA SER A 126 -28.00 5.59 0.91
C SER A 126 -29.48 5.21 0.95
N GLY A 127 -29.95 4.55 2.01
CA GLY A 127 -31.33 4.06 2.10
C GLY A 127 -31.62 2.94 1.10
N GLY A 128 -30.58 2.25 0.62
CA GLY A 128 -30.73 1.05 -0.19
C GLY A 128 -31.41 -0.03 0.64
N ASP A 129 -32.56 -0.49 0.15
CA ASP A 129 -33.31 -1.60 0.73
C ASP A 129 -32.38 -2.80 0.99
N LEU A 130 -32.10 -3.10 2.26
CA LEU A 130 -31.45 -4.34 2.68
C LEU A 130 -32.36 -5.59 2.76
N PRO A 131 -33.65 -5.62 2.39
CA PRO A 131 -34.34 -6.88 2.26
C PRO A 131 -34.13 -7.37 0.82
N LEU A 132 -33.06 -8.10 0.59
CA LEU A 132 -33.27 -9.36 -0.10
C LEU A 132 -33.33 -10.44 0.97
N ARG A 133 -34.53 -10.50 1.53
CA ARG A 133 -35.04 -11.61 2.31
C ARG A 133 -34.85 -12.94 1.59
#